data_AF-A0A0C1TLZ1-F1
#
_entry.id   AF-A0A0C1TLZ1-F1
#
_cell.length_a   1.000
_cell.length_b   1.000
_cell.length_c   1.000
_cell.angle_alpha   90.00
_cell.angle_beta   90.00
_cell.angle_gamma   90.00
#
_symmetry.space_group_name_H-M   'P 1'
#
loop_
_entity.id
_entity.type
_entity.pdbx_description
1 polymer ?
#
loop_
_entity_poly.entity_id
_entity_poly.type
_entity_poly.pdbx_seq_one_letter_code
_entity_poly.pdbx_strand_id
1 'polypeptide(L)'
;MEGRQMLKERGFSLVELIVVMAIFMVVIIISGNAFERILLHSGQLGKSAQSEIEGVIGLEIFRRDIEVAGFGLPWSFQDAPTAYEEVSVDPDEIIKDFDPATLNDIPPALPRAVVDATIPGANKIIDGSSDTNSGTDYLVIKSAALSAPPDAGRFSYVNYSGNELSNRSYLVDRNGPDDVKDGDRVISILSTFSAERGDNRQLLMNGASFFYTVNGSEPVHSAFKPSGEDERVDVYSIDSSSDLRMPYNRADYYVKKPATGVPPRCNPGTGVLFKSRVAQGAASGNTGYEHYALLDCVGDLQVVFELDTSGASHSGARSIRATLAGLSAQEIREQLRTVTVYILTHEGKKDPSFSYPVNDPSEVVVVSDPHVKSAGRIWKQADMLNAFGADWRNYRWKVYAVSVTPRNLLQ
;
A
#
# COMPACT_ATOMS: atom_id res chain seq x y z
N MET A 1 -68.09 9.48 -68.66
CA MET A 1 -66.78 10.04 -69.00
C MET A 1 -66.06 10.34 -67.70
N GLU A 2 -64.95 9.65 -67.48
CA GLU A 2 -64.08 9.76 -66.31
C GLU A 2 -63.47 11.16 -66.17
N GLY A 3 -63.64 11.77 -65.01
CA GLY A 3 -62.88 12.94 -64.60
C GLY A 3 -61.64 12.50 -63.82
N ARG A 4 -60.54 12.22 -64.53
CA ARG A 4 -59.20 12.05 -63.93
C ARG A 4 -58.84 13.29 -63.10
N GLN A 5 -58.71 13.12 -61.78
CA GLN A 5 -57.98 14.06 -60.93
C GLN A 5 -56.52 14.07 -61.37
N MET A 6 -56.09 15.14 -62.03
CA MET A 6 -54.68 15.42 -62.23
C MET A 6 -54.05 15.77 -60.88
N LEU A 7 -53.17 14.89 -60.38
CA LEU A 7 -52.23 15.19 -59.32
C LEU A 7 -51.43 16.42 -59.75
N LYS A 8 -51.59 17.51 -58.99
CA LYS A 8 -50.91 18.78 -59.20
C LYS A 8 -49.46 18.59 -58.73
N GLU A 9 -48.58 18.11 -59.61
CA GLU A 9 -47.14 18.06 -59.35
C GLU A 9 -46.62 19.51 -59.27
N ARG A 10 -46.53 20.04 -58.04
CA ARG A 10 -45.88 21.32 -57.77
C ARG A 10 -44.38 21.07 -57.79
N GLY A 11 -43.70 21.48 -58.86
CA GLY A 11 -42.24 21.51 -58.92
C GLY A 11 -41.69 22.42 -57.83
N PHE A 12 -40.73 21.92 -57.05
CA PHE A 12 -40.01 22.72 -56.05
C PHE A 12 -39.27 23.87 -56.73
N SER A 13 -39.37 25.08 -56.18
CA SER A 13 -38.58 26.21 -56.68
C SER A 13 -37.13 26.08 -56.22
N LEU A 14 -36.18 26.49 -57.06
CA LEU A 14 -34.74 26.47 -56.72
C LEU A 14 -34.44 27.26 -55.44
N VAL A 15 -35.21 28.31 -55.16
CA VAL A 15 -35.10 29.12 -53.93
C VAL A 15 -35.49 28.30 -52.70
N GLU A 16 -36.54 27.48 -52.79
CA GLU A 16 -37.01 26.64 -51.68
C GLU A 16 -35.96 25.57 -51.31
N LEU A 17 -35.30 24.99 -52.31
CA LEU A 17 -34.23 24.01 -52.09
C LEU A 17 -33.00 24.64 -51.42
N ILE A 18 -32.61 25.86 -51.81
CA ILE A 18 -31.51 26.60 -51.17
C ILE A 18 -31.83 26.94 -49.71
N VAL A 19 -33.07 27.40 -49.43
CA VAL A 19 -33.49 27.74 -48.06
C VAL A 19 -33.49 26.50 -47.17
N VAL A 20 -33.98 25.37 -47.65
CA VAL A 20 -33.97 24.11 -46.90
C VAL A 20 -32.54 23.65 -46.61
N MET A 21 -31.64 23.67 -47.61
CA MET A 21 -30.23 23.32 -47.39
C MET A 21 -29.55 24.23 -46.37
N ALA A 22 -29.81 25.54 -46.41
CA ALA A 22 -29.25 26.50 -45.46
C ALA A 22 -29.73 26.21 -44.02
N ILE A 23 -31.02 25.93 -43.84
CA ILE A 23 -31.58 25.56 -42.52
C ILE A 23 -30.97 24.25 -42.03
N PHE A 24 -30.88 23.22 -42.87
CA PHE A 24 -30.25 21.95 -42.52
C PHE A 24 -28.78 22.11 -42.11
N MET A 25 -28.03 22.95 -42.81
CA MET A 25 -26.63 23.23 -42.47
C MET A 25 -26.50 23.85 -41.08
N VAL A 26 -27.34 24.84 -40.74
CA VAL A 26 -27.36 25.45 -39.41
C VAL A 26 -27.71 24.42 -38.33
N VAL A 27 -28.73 23.59 -38.57
CA VAL A 27 -29.13 22.54 -37.62
C VAL A 27 -27.99 21.53 -37.40
N ILE A 28 -27.33 21.07 -38.47
CA ILE A 28 -26.20 20.13 -38.37
C ILE A 28 -25.03 20.75 -37.58
N ILE A 29 -24.72 22.04 -37.77
CA ILE A 29 -23.65 22.72 -37.01
C ILE A 29 -24.00 22.78 -35.52
N ILE A 30 -25.24 23.15 -35.17
CA ILE A 30 -25.67 23.23 -33.77
C ILE A 30 -25.67 21.84 -33.13
N SER A 31 -26.22 20.84 -33.81
CA SER A 31 -26.23 19.45 -33.33
C SER A 31 -24.83 18.85 -33.25
N GLY A 32 -23.94 19.18 -34.18
CA GLY A 32 -22.54 18.74 -34.19
C GLY A 32 -21.78 19.25 -32.97
N ASN A 33 -21.89 20.55 -32.67
CA ASN A 33 -21.26 21.15 -31.48
C ASN A 33 -21.83 20.56 -30.17
N ALA A 34 -23.14 20.30 -30.12
CA ALA A 34 -23.76 19.65 -28.96
C ALA A 34 -23.26 18.21 -28.78
N PHE A 35 -23.17 17.45 -29.87
CA PHE A 35 -22.66 16.08 -29.87
C PHE A 35 -21.19 16.02 -29.43
N GLU A 36 -20.34 16.92 -29.92
CA GLU A 36 -18.93 17.01 -29.50
C GLU A 36 -18.81 17.25 -28.00
N ARG A 37 -19.59 18.20 -27.45
CA ARG A 37 -19.63 18.45 -26.00
C ARG A 37 -20.07 17.22 -25.22
N ILE A 38 -21.10 16.53 -25.68
CA ILE A 38 -21.61 15.30 -25.03
C ILE A 38 -20.54 14.20 -25.06
N LEU A 39 -19.85 14.00 -26.18
CA LEU A 39 -18.77 13.02 -26.30
C LEU A 39 -17.59 13.35 -25.37
N LEU A 40 -17.17 14.62 -25.33
CA LEU A 40 -16.08 15.06 -24.45
C LEU A 40 -16.43 14.84 -22.98
N HIS A 41 -17.65 15.22 -22.57
CA HIS A 41 -18.14 15.06 -21.21
C HIS A 41 -18.30 13.58 -20.84
N SER A 42 -18.86 12.75 -21.73
CA SER A 42 -18.98 11.31 -21.53
C SER A 42 -17.61 10.65 -21.37
N GLY A 43 -16.63 11.04 -22.18
CA GLY A 43 -15.25 10.56 -22.06
C GLY A 43 -14.58 10.99 -20.75
N GLN A 44 -14.84 12.21 -20.26
CA GLN A 44 -14.36 12.67 -18.96
C GLN A 44 -14.99 11.89 -17.81
N LEU A 45 -16.31 11.72 -17.81
CA LEU A 45 -17.02 10.94 -16.79
C LEU A 45 -16.54 9.50 -16.74
N GLY A 46 -16.37 8.85 -17.89
CA GLY A 46 -15.85 7.48 -17.96
C GLY A 46 -14.44 7.38 -17.38
N LYS A 47 -13.57 8.36 -17.64
CA LYS A 47 -12.20 8.37 -17.10
C LYS A 47 -12.15 8.70 -15.61
N SER A 48 -13.06 9.53 -15.11
CA SER A 48 -13.21 9.80 -13.68
C SER A 48 -13.67 8.55 -12.94
N ALA A 49 -14.71 7.87 -13.43
CA ALA A 49 -15.24 6.65 -12.83
C ALA A 49 -14.21 5.51 -12.82
N GLN A 50 -13.42 5.37 -13.89
CA GLN A 50 -12.31 4.41 -13.93
C GLN A 50 -11.28 4.70 -12.82
N SER A 51 -10.85 5.95 -12.67
CA SER A 51 -9.91 6.36 -11.63
C SER A 51 -10.44 6.13 -10.21
N GLU A 52 -11.73 6.34 -9.97
CA GLU A 52 -12.35 6.09 -8.67
C GLU A 52 -12.36 4.60 -8.32
N ILE A 53 -12.73 3.72 -9.26
CA ILE A 53 -12.78 2.27 -9.03
C ILE A 53 -11.38 1.70 -8.78
N GLU A 54 -10.40 2.10 -9.61
CA GLU A 54 -9.00 1.69 -9.45
C GLU A 54 -8.46 2.15 -8.08
N GLY A 55 -8.78 3.39 -7.69
CA GLY A 55 -8.43 3.94 -6.38
C GLY A 55 -8.99 3.13 -5.22
N VAL A 56 -10.28 2.76 -5.24
CA VAL A 56 -10.88 1.98 -4.16
C VAL A 56 -10.16 0.65 -3.96
N ILE A 57 -9.88 -0.10 -5.03
CA ILE A 57 -9.24 -1.42 -4.91
C ILE A 57 -7.80 -1.28 -4.39
N GLY A 58 -7.02 -0.34 -4.94
CA GLY A 58 -5.64 -0.12 -4.51
C GLY A 58 -5.54 0.30 -3.03
N LEU A 59 -6.46 1.16 -2.59
CA LEU A 59 -6.51 1.62 -1.20
C LEU A 59 -6.99 0.55 -0.22
N GLU A 60 -7.86 -0.38 -0.64
CA GLU A 60 -8.29 -1.50 0.21
C GLU A 60 -7.17 -2.53 0.42
N ILE A 61 -6.35 -2.80 -0.60
CA ILE A 61 -5.14 -3.64 -0.45
C ILE A 61 -4.20 -2.98 0.57
N PHE A 62 -3.97 -1.67 0.43
CA PHE A 62 -3.10 -0.94 1.33
C PHE A 62 -3.63 -0.91 2.77
N ARG A 63 -4.93 -0.66 2.94
CA ARG A 63 -5.63 -0.69 4.22
C ARG A 63 -5.45 -2.05 4.91
N ARG A 64 -5.67 -3.15 4.19
CA ARG A 64 -5.54 -4.51 4.72
C ARG A 64 -4.12 -4.81 5.20
N ASP A 65 -3.11 -4.41 4.44
CA ASP A 65 -1.72 -4.63 4.79
C ASP A 65 -1.34 -3.90 6.10
N ILE A 66 -1.81 -2.66 6.29
CA ILE A 66 -1.61 -1.93 7.55
C ILE A 66 -2.33 -2.62 8.72
N GLU A 67 -3.54 -3.15 8.48
CA GLU A 67 -4.32 -3.84 9.51
C GLU A 67 -3.62 -5.11 10.02
N VAL A 68 -2.95 -5.85 9.12
CA VAL A 68 -2.19 -7.07 9.46
C VAL A 68 -0.73 -6.82 9.84
N ALA A 69 -0.29 -5.56 9.93
CA ALA A 69 1.06 -5.22 10.37
C ALA A 69 1.36 -5.86 11.74
N GLY A 70 2.53 -6.48 11.87
CA GLY A 70 2.94 -7.18 13.09
C GLY A 70 2.44 -8.62 13.24
N PHE A 71 1.54 -9.10 12.38
CA PHE A 71 1.08 -10.48 12.42
C PHE A 71 2.25 -11.44 12.16
N GLY A 72 2.45 -12.42 13.05
CA GLY A 72 3.53 -13.40 12.95
C GLY A 72 4.95 -12.81 13.10
N LEU A 73 5.11 -11.61 13.68
CA LEU A 73 6.44 -11.08 14.00
C LEU A 73 6.91 -11.55 15.38
N PRO A 74 8.18 -11.98 15.52
CA PRO A 74 8.74 -12.35 16.80
C PRO A 74 9.05 -11.13 17.68
N TRP A 75 8.87 -11.28 18.98
CA TRP A 75 9.20 -10.29 20.01
C TRP A 75 10.50 -10.60 20.74
N SER A 76 10.99 -11.83 20.59
CA SER A 76 12.30 -12.26 21.03
C SER A 76 12.81 -13.38 20.10
N PHE A 77 14.10 -13.64 20.12
CA PHE A 77 14.69 -14.79 19.45
C PHE A 77 15.13 -15.83 20.49
N GLN A 78 14.97 -17.13 20.21
CA GLN A 78 15.50 -18.20 21.05
C GLN A 78 17.03 -18.16 21.08
N ASP A 79 17.62 -18.08 19.90
CA ASP A 79 19.03 -17.82 19.65
C ASP A 79 19.12 -16.69 18.62
N ALA A 80 20.23 -15.96 18.55
CA ALA A 80 20.38 -14.97 17.48
C ALA A 80 20.45 -15.71 16.12
N PRO A 81 19.51 -15.50 15.19
CA PRO A 81 19.58 -16.14 13.88
C PRO A 81 20.89 -15.74 13.19
N THR A 82 21.52 -16.69 12.48
CA THR A 82 22.62 -16.35 11.57
C THR A 82 22.10 -15.31 10.60
N ALA A 83 22.63 -14.08 10.69
CA ALA A 83 22.15 -12.85 10.06
C ALA A 83 21.23 -13.10 8.86
N TYR A 84 19.92 -13.12 9.10
CA TYR A 84 18.96 -13.10 8.02
C TYR A 84 19.01 -11.69 7.39
N GLU A 85 18.92 -11.60 6.07
CA GLU A 85 19.01 -10.33 5.34
C GLU A 85 17.61 -9.95 4.86
N GLU A 86 17.13 -8.75 5.18
CA GLU A 86 15.85 -8.28 4.65
C GLU A 86 16.03 -7.85 3.20
N VAL A 87 16.38 -6.60 2.96
CA VAL A 87 16.55 -6.05 1.63
C VAL A 87 18.04 -5.89 1.34
N SER A 88 18.46 -6.46 0.22
CA SER A 88 19.84 -6.47 -0.27
C SER A 88 19.95 -5.80 -1.65
N VAL A 89 19.24 -4.69 -1.86
CA VAL A 89 19.27 -3.95 -3.14
C VAL A 89 20.30 -2.86 -3.10
N ASP A 90 20.84 -2.50 -4.27
CA ASP A 90 21.74 -1.37 -4.37
C ASP A 90 20.98 -0.07 -4.04
N PRO A 91 21.66 0.94 -3.44
CA PRO A 91 21.11 2.28 -3.33
C PRO A 91 20.63 2.78 -4.71
N ASP A 92 19.53 3.53 -4.73
CA ASP A 92 18.93 4.11 -5.93
C ASP A 92 18.20 3.13 -6.87
N GLU A 93 18.17 1.83 -6.58
CA GLU A 93 17.52 0.83 -7.45
C GLU A 93 16.01 1.08 -7.56
N ILE A 94 15.35 1.29 -6.41
CA ILE A 94 13.90 1.49 -6.36
C ILE A 94 13.56 2.97 -6.56
N ILE A 95 14.16 3.85 -5.77
CA ILE A 95 13.95 5.29 -5.79
C ILE A 95 15.30 5.95 -5.74
N LYS A 96 15.51 6.92 -6.63
CA LYS A 96 16.74 7.68 -6.69
C LYS A 96 17.01 8.44 -5.39
N ASP A 97 18.26 8.44 -4.95
CA ASP A 97 18.79 9.06 -3.74
C ASP A 97 18.19 8.50 -2.43
N PHE A 98 17.71 7.24 -2.47
CA PHE A 98 17.16 6.54 -1.32
C PHE A 98 17.64 5.08 -1.29
N ASP A 99 18.05 4.64 -0.10
CA ASP A 99 18.46 3.26 0.16
C ASP A 99 17.44 2.57 1.07
N PRO A 100 16.62 1.63 0.55
CA PRO A 100 15.66 0.88 1.35
C PRO A 100 16.27 -0.03 2.41
N ALA A 101 17.57 -0.37 2.31
CA ALA A 101 18.27 -1.17 3.29
C ALA A 101 18.44 -0.43 4.63
N THR A 102 18.34 0.90 4.64
CA THR A 102 18.32 1.72 5.86
C THR A 102 17.13 1.41 6.78
N LEU A 103 16.07 0.78 6.24
CA LEU A 103 14.87 0.38 6.97
C LEU A 103 14.88 -1.10 7.41
N ASN A 104 15.98 -1.81 7.16
CA ASN A 104 16.16 -3.20 7.60
C ASN A 104 16.31 -3.28 9.14
N ASP A 105 15.72 -4.31 9.72
CA ASP A 105 15.93 -4.75 11.09
C ASP A 105 16.82 -6.00 11.08
N ILE A 106 18.11 -5.78 11.28
CA ILE A 106 19.14 -6.81 11.25
C ILE A 106 19.31 -7.38 12.66
N PRO A 107 19.34 -8.71 12.84
CA PRO A 107 19.67 -9.33 14.12
C PRO A 107 20.96 -8.75 14.74
N PRO A 108 20.99 -8.47 16.05
CA PRO A 108 20.04 -8.90 17.08
C PRO A 108 18.82 -7.97 17.26
N ALA A 109 18.65 -6.94 16.44
CA ALA A 109 17.48 -6.07 16.52
C ALA A 109 16.20 -6.84 16.16
N LEU A 110 15.13 -6.57 16.90
CA LEU A 110 13.83 -7.17 16.65
C LEU A 110 13.13 -6.46 15.48
N PRO A 111 12.34 -7.19 14.68
CA PRO A 111 11.64 -6.59 13.55
C PRO A 111 10.56 -5.61 14.03
N ARG A 112 10.58 -4.40 13.47
CA ARG A 112 9.56 -3.37 13.63
C ARG A 112 8.43 -3.63 12.63
N ALA A 113 7.21 -3.70 13.13
CA ALA A 113 6.04 -3.98 12.29
C ALA A 113 5.77 -2.92 11.22
N VAL A 114 6.08 -1.67 11.55
CA VAL A 114 5.94 -0.53 10.66
C VAL A 114 7.20 0.32 10.79
N VAL A 115 7.79 0.69 9.66
CA VAL A 115 8.94 1.59 9.59
C VAL A 115 8.69 2.59 8.47
N ASP A 116 9.04 3.83 8.69
CA ASP A 116 8.90 4.89 7.69
C ASP A 116 10.22 5.63 7.47
N ALA A 117 10.30 6.28 6.32
CA ALA A 117 11.26 7.33 6.06
C ALA A 117 10.66 8.35 5.09
N THR A 118 11.02 9.62 5.28
CA THR A 118 10.77 10.63 4.26
C THR A 118 11.90 10.59 3.25
N ILE A 119 11.57 10.41 1.97
CA ILE A 119 12.58 10.33 0.91
C ILE A 119 13.26 11.71 0.77
N PRO A 120 14.58 11.82 1.03
CA PRO A 120 15.27 13.10 0.99
C PRO A 120 15.14 13.77 -0.36
N GLY A 121 14.62 15.00 -0.33
CA GLY A 121 14.53 15.82 -1.52
C GLY A 121 13.53 15.33 -2.56
N ALA A 122 12.43 14.65 -2.22
CA ALA A 122 11.39 14.27 -3.21
C ALA A 122 10.59 15.46 -3.82
N ASN A 123 11.13 16.68 -3.75
CA ASN A 123 11.04 17.57 -4.91
C ASN A 123 11.79 17.02 -6.15
N LYS A 124 12.59 15.95 -6.05
CA LYS A 124 13.33 15.27 -7.12
C LYS A 124 12.53 14.22 -7.89
N ILE A 125 11.25 14.05 -7.62
CA ILE A 125 10.36 13.58 -8.69
C ILE A 125 10.39 14.62 -9.84
N ILE A 126 10.87 15.85 -9.58
CA ILE A 126 10.84 17.04 -10.45
C ILE A 126 12.08 17.94 -10.20
N ASP A 127 13.22 17.52 -10.74
CA ASP A 127 14.45 18.32 -10.98
C ASP A 127 14.93 19.32 -9.90
N GLY A 128 15.98 18.93 -9.16
CA GLY A 128 17.11 19.83 -8.92
C GLY A 128 17.06 20.93 -7.84
N SER A 129 16.34 20.79 -6.71
CA SER A 129 16.57 21.69 -5.56
C SER A 129 16.37 21.02 -4.20
N SER A 130 17.32 21.24 -3.29
CA SER A 130 17.45 20.63 -1.96
C SER A 130 16.79 21.49 -0.87
N ASP A 131 15.62 21.07 -0.39
CA ASP A 131 15.11 21.47 0.92
C ASP A 131 14.78 20.22 1.74
N THR A 132 15.26 20.20 2.98
CA THR A 132 15.41 19.03 3.85
C THR A 132 14.11 18.45 4.44
N ASN A 133 12.93 18.93 4.03
CA ASN A 133 11.59 18.44 4.45
C ASN A 133 10.59 18.32 3.26
N SER A 134 11.06 18.10 2.03
CA SER A 134 10.25 18.22 0.80
C SER A 134 9.90 16.89 0.14
N GLY A 135 9.96 15.78 0.88
CA GLY A 135 9.82 14.41 0.36
C GLY A 135 8.40 13.84 0.38
N THR A 136 8.13 12.88 -0.51
CA THR A 136 7.06 11.90 -0.32
C THR A 136 7.57 10.84 0.67
N ASP A 137 6.67 10.30 1.47
CA ASP A 137 7.04 9.28 2.45
C ASP A 137 7.18 7.90 1.79
N TYR A 138 7.99 7.06 2.44
CA TYR A 138 8.21 5.66 2.17
C TYR A 138 7.76 4.87 3.39
N LEU A 139 6.85 3.92 3.20
CA LEU A 139 6.30 3.12 4.29
C LEU A 139 6.63 1.65 4.09
N VAL A 140 7.25 1.05 5.10
CA VAL A 140 7.56 -0.38 5.18
C VAL A 140 6.62 -1.02 6.17
N ILE A 141 5.98 -2.10 5.75
CA ILE A 141 5.13 -2.94 6.60
C ILE A 141 5.76 -4.33 6.65
N LYS A 142 5.85 -4.90 7.85
CA LYS A 142 6.39 -6.25 8.09
C LYS A 142 5.34 -7.13 8.77
N SER A 143 5.12 -8.32 8.22
CA SER A 143 4.19 -9.32 8.75
C SER A 143 4.30 -10.62 7.95
N ALA A 144 4.00 -11.76 8.59
CA ALA A 144 3.93 -13.06 7.93
C ALA A 144 2.84 -13.11 6.84
N ALA A 145 1.78 -12.31 6.97
CA ALA A 145 0.62 -12.32 6.09
C ALA A 145 0.73 -11.37 4.88
N LEU A 146 1.84 -10.66 4.68
CA LEU A 146 2.00 -9.66 3.61
C LEU A 146 2.32 -10.23 2.22
N SER A 147 1.71 -11.35 1.84
CA SER A 147 2.14 -12.10 0.68
C SER A 147 1.20 -12.07 -0.53
N ALA A 148 1.76 -12.40 -1.70
CA ALA A 148 1.08 -12.53 -2.98
C ALA A 148 0.76 -13.97 -3.42
N PRO A 149 1.57 -15.01 -3.14
CA PRO A 149 1.14 -16.39 -3.35
C PRO A 149 0.01 -16.80 -2.38
N PRO A 150 -0.90 -17.72 -2.80
CA PRO A 150 -2.01 -18.20 -1.98
C PRO A 150 -1.60 -18.99 -0.72
N ASP A 151 -0.31 -19.21 -0.54
CA ASP A 151 0.24 -20.09 0.51
C ASP A 151 0.75 -19.35 1.73
N ALA A 152 1.00 -18.05 1.61
CA ALA A 152 1.65 -17.27 2.64
C ALA A 152 0.62 -16.45 3.45
N GLY A 153 0.83 -16.39 4.76
CA GLY A 153 -0.17 -15.93 5.73
C GLY A 153 -1.10 -17.03 6.26
N ARG A 154 -0.94 -18.29 5.81
CA ARG A 154 -1.57 -19.45 6.46
C ARG A 154 -1.05 -19.61 7.88
N PHE A 155 -1.93 -20.08 8.75
CA PHE A 155 -1.69 -20.17 10.18
C PHE A 155 -2.19 -21.48 10.75
N SER A 156 -1.36 -22.13 11.54
CA SER A 156 -1.71 -23.28 12.36
C SER A 156 -1.01 -23.16 13.71
N TYR A 157 -1.30 -24.06 14.63
CA TYR A 157 -0.61 -24.11 15.92
C TYR A 157 -0.41 -25.54 16.37
N VAL A 158 0.55 -25.71 17.27
CA VAL A 158 0.93 -26.98 17.88
C VAL A 158 0.69 -26.85 19.38
N ASN A 159 -0.16 -27.72 19.91
CA ASN A 159 -0.42 -27.82 21.34
C ASN A 159 0.47 -28.89 21.98
N TYR A 160 0.76 -28.69 23.26
CA TYR A 160 1.45 -29.68 24.07
C TYR A 160 0.66 -30.99 24.17
N SER A 161 1.39 -32.11 24.01
CA SER A 161 0.86 -33.45 24.24
C SER A 161 1.62 -34.08 25.42
N GLY A 162 0.95 -34.24 26.57
CA GLY A 162 1.54 -34.68 27.83
C GLY A 162 1.87 -36.17 27.95
N ASN A 163 2.15 -36.87 26.85
CA ASN A 163 2.47 -38.30 26.91
C ASN A 163 3.99 -38.50 27.09
N GLU A 164 4.40 -38.89 28.30
CA GLU A 164 5.79 -38.94 28.80
C GLU A 164 6.76 -39.85 28.02
N LEU A 165 6.26 -40.70 27.10
CA LEU A 165 7.08 -41.63 26.31
C LEU A 165 7.36 -41.14 24.87
N SER A 166 6.61 -40.16 24.38
CA SER A 166 6.86 -39.47 23.11
C SER A 166 5.98 -38.21 23.05
N ASN A 167 6.57 -37.03 23.13
CA ASN A 167 5.86 -35.77 22.88
C ASN A 167 5.44 -35.71 21.40
N ARG A 168 4.27 -36.31 21.10
CA ARG A 168 3.63 -36.31 19.78
C ARG A 168 2.67 -35.14 19.71
N SER A 169 3.26 -33.95 19.76
CA SER A 169 2.53 -32.73 19.46
C SER A 169 2.29 -32.65 17.94
N TYR A 170 1.06 -32.33 17.55
CA TYR A 170 0.63 -32.27 16.15
C TYR A 170 0.27 -30.83 15.76
N LEU A 171 0.54 -30.49 14.50
CA LEU A 171 -0.04 -29.34 13.84
C LEU A 171 -1.56 -29.53 13.79
N VAL A 172 -2.29 -28.55 14.33
CA VAL A 172 -3.74 -28.55 14.24
C VAL A 172 -4.14 -28.21 12.81
N ASP A 173 -4.64 -29.20 12.09
CA ASP A 173 -5.27 -29.06 10.78
C ASP A 173 -6.79 -29.04 10.95
N ARG A 174 -7.43 -27.93 10.55
CA ARG A 174 -8.89 -27.79 10.55
C ARG A 174 -9.49 -28.09 9.18
N ASN A 175 -8.68 -28.58 8.24
CA ASN A 175 -9.01 -28.75 6.83
C ASN A 175 -9.51 -27.46 6.16
N GLY A 176 -9.10 -26.30 6.68
CA GLY A 176 -9.38 -24.99 6.12
C GLY A 176 -8.38 -24.60 5.04
N PRO A 177 -8.75 -23.64 4.16
CA PRO A 177 -7.82 -23.06 3.19
C PRO A 177 -6.72 -22.22 3.85
N ASP A 178 -6.96 -21.74 5.08
CA ASP A 178 -6.05 -20.88 5.85
C ASP A 178 -5.07 -21.68 6.72
N ASP A 179 -5.25 -23.01 6.83
CA ASP A 179 -4.34 -23.86 7.58
C ASP A 179 -3.08 -24.13 6.76
N VAL A 180 -1.94 -24.19 7.44
CA VAL A 180 -0.65 -24.56 6.87
C VAL A 180 -0.73 -25.93 6.18
N LYS A 181 -0.09 -26.06 5.01
CA LYS A 181 -0.12 -27.27 4.18
C LYS A 181 1.28 -27.87 4.00
N ASP A 182 1.30 -29.14 3.59
CA ASP A 182 2.54 -29.81 3.20
C ASP A 182 3.26 -29.04 2.08
N GLY A 183 4.57 -28.85 2.25
CA GLY A 183 5.40 -28.05 1.35
C GLY A 183 5.57 -26.58 1.77
N ASP A 184 4.68 -26.04 2.61
CA ASP A 184 4.80 -24.67 3.12
C ASP A 184 6.10 -24.51 3.93
N ARG A 185 6.83 -23.42 3.67
CA ARG A 185 7.96 -22.97 4.48
C ARG A 185 7.43 -22.09 5.59
N VAL A 186 7.58 -22.57 6.81
CA VAL A 186 6.98 -21.96 7.99
C VAL A 186 8.02 -21.50 8.97
N ILE A 187 7.64 -20.50 9.74
CA ILE A 187 8.29 -20.15 11.00
C ILE A 187 7.43 -20.60 12.17
N SER A 188 8.06 -20.80 13.33
CA SER A 188 7.37 -21.16 14.56
C SER A 188 7.67 -20.14 15.65
N ILE A 189 6.62 -19.64 16.28
CA ILE A 189 6.67 -18.69 17.37
C ILE A 189 6.12 -19.36 18.61
N LEU A 190 6.95 -19.46 19.64
CA LEU A 190 6.52 -19.88 20.97
C LEU A 190 5.79 -18.71 21.62
N SER A 191 4.52 -18.93 21.93
CA SER A 191 3.66 -18.03 22.70
C SER A 191 3.57 -18.62 24.11
N THR A 192 4.23 -17.97 25.08
CA THR A 192 4.13 -18.34 26.49
C THR A 192 3.11 -17.44 27.18
N PHE A 193 2.07 -18.00 27.78
CA PHE A 193 1.13 -17.23 28.57
C PHE A 193 1.46 -17.38 30.05
N SER A 194 2.07 -16.36 30.65
CA SER A 194 2.28 -16.30 32.10
C SER A 194 1.57 -15.09 32.68
N ALA A 195 0.75 -15.30 33.71
CA ALA A 195 0.07 -14.24 34.45
C ALA A 195 1.02 -13.19 35.04
N GLU A 196 2.31 -13.51 35.19
CA GLU A 196 3.33 -12.63 35.78
C GLU A 196 4.29 -12.01 34.75
N ARG A 197 4.42 -12.57 33.53
CA ARG A 197 5.43 -12.14 32.53
C ARG A 197 4.86 -11.57 31.24
N GLY A 198 3.54 -11.53 31.08
CA GLY A 198 2.90 -11.07 29.85
C GLY A 198 2.99 -12.10 28.71
N ASP A 199 2.39 -11.78 27.56
CA ASP A 199 2.57 -12.56 26.32
C ASP A 199 4.03 -12.38 25.86
N ASN A 200 4.72 -13.49 25.60
CA ASN A 200 6.03 -13.44 24.96
C ASN A 200 5.99 -14.34 23.73
N ARG A 201 6.37 -13.74 22.60
CA ARG A 201 6.39 -14.37 21.28
C ARG A 201 7.82 -14.56 20.85
N GLN A 202 8.37 -15.74 21.11
CA GLN A 202 9.76 -16.04 20.80
C GLN A 202 9.86 -16.83 19.50
N LEU A 203 10.72 -16.41 18.57
CA LEU A 203 11.04 -17.21 17.39
C LEU A 203 11.77 -18.49 17.81
N LEU A 204 11.18 -19.64 17.53
CA LEU A 204 11.80 -20.94 17.73
C LEU A 204 12.79 -21.24 16.62
N MET A 205 13.90 -21.86 17.00
CA MET A 205 15.00 -22.16 16.09
C MET A 205 15.54 -23.56 16.31
N ASN A 206 16.01 -24.17 15.23
CA ASN A 206 16.78 -25.40 15.29
C ASN A 206 18.23 -25.11 14.88
N GLY A 207 19.10 -24.87 15.86
CA GLY A 207 20.42 -24.31 15.61
C GLY A 207 20.31 -22.94 14.94
N ALA A 208 20.95 -22.77 13.79
CA ALA A 208 20.91 -21.52 13.02
C ALA A 208 19.65 -21.35 12.15
N SER A 209 18.85 -22.41 11.96
CA SER A 209 17.69 -22.38 11.06
C SER A 209 16.44 -21.89 11.79
N PHE A 210 15.82 -20.83 11.26
CA PHE A 210 14.58 -20.24 11.78
C PHE A 210 13.30 -20.72 11.07
N PHE A 211 13.45 -21.54 10.02
CA PHE A 211 12.33 -22.06 9.25
C PHE A 211 12.49 -23.56 8.98
N TYR A 212 11.38 -24.21 8.64
CA TYR A 212 11.36 -25.58 8.15
C TYR A 212 10.26 -25.77 7.11
N THR A 213 10.33 -26.89 6.39
CA THR A 213 9.28 -27.31 5.46
C THR A 213 8.30 -28.21 6.19
N VAL A 214 7.02 -27.92 6.09
CA VAL A 214 5.97 -28.79 6.64
C VAL A 214 5.89 -30.07 5.80
N ASN A 215 5.96 -31.21 6.49
CA ASN A 215 5.88 -32.54 5.88
C ASN A 215 5.11 -33.47 6.82
N GLY A 216 3.79 -33.49 6.65
CA GLY A 216 2.86 -34.18 7.51
C GLY A 216 2.44 -33.37 8.73
N SER A 217 1.77 -34.05 9.67
CA SER A 217 1.09 -33.43 10.80
C SER A 217 1.96 -33.23 12.04
N GLU A 218 3.20 -33.72 12.07
CA GLU A 218 4.12 -33.51 13.21
C GLU A 218 5.21 -32.49 12.81
N PRO A 219 5.59 -31.55 13.70
CA PRO A 219 6.74 -30.71 13.48
C PRO A 219 8.02 -31.54 13.25
N VAL A 220 8.82 -31.14 12.27
CA VAL A 220 9.99 -31.89 11.78
C VAL A 220 11.07 -32.08 12.86
N HIS A 221 11.11 -31.19 13.86
CA HIS A 221 12.09 -31.23 14.94
C HIS A 221 11.44 -30.97 16.30
N SER A 222 12.02 -31.53 17.37
CA SER A 222 11.56 -31.32 18.75
C SER A 222 11.67 -29.86 19.20
N ALA A 223 12.56 -29.08 18.60
CA ALA A 223 12.71 -27.64 18.85
C ALA A 223 11.47 -26.81 18.47
N PHE A 224 10.60 -27.34 17.59
CA PHE A 224 9.36 -26.69 17.18
C PHE A 224 8.12 -27.27 17.89
N LYS A 225 8.34 -28.00 19.00
CA LYS A 225 7.27 -28.56 19.83
C LYS A 225 7.25 -27.83 21.18
N PRO A 226 6.07 -27.53 21.73
CA PRO A 226 5.97 -27.01 23.09
C PRO A 226 6.51 -28.05 24.10
N SER A 227 7.17 -27.54 25.14
CA SER A 227 7.82 -28.33 26.19
C SER A 227 6.97 -28.48 27.46
N GLY A 228 5.99 -27.59 27.66
CA GLY A 228 5.06 -27.61 28.79
C GLY A 228 3.62 -27.26 28.39
N GLU A 229 2.70 -27.46 29.34
CA GLU A 229 1.25 -27.23 29.12
C GLU A 229 0.88 -25.74 28.94
N ASP A 230 1.70 -24.83 29.46
CA ASP A 230 1.51 -23.37 29.34
C ASP A 230 2.10 -22.79 28.04
N GLU A 231 2.65 -23.66 27.19
CA GLU A 231 3.30 -23.30 25.94
C GLU A 231 2.44 -23.68 24.74
N ARG A 232 2.31 -22.74 23.81
CA ARG A 232 1.73 -22.98 22.50
C ARG A 232 2.69 -22.51 21.42
N VAL A 233 2.87 -23.33 20.40
CA VAL A 233 3.69 -22.94 19.23
C VAL A 233 2.77 -22.56 18.09
N ASP A 234 2.80 -21.29 17.73
CA ASP A 234 2.11 -20.73 16.58
C ASP A 234 2.97 -20.87 15.33
N VAL A 235 2.39 -21.36 14.24
CA VAL A 235 3.09 -21.72 13.00
C VAL A 235 2.54 -20.88 11.87
N TYR A 236 3.41 -20.09 11.24
CA TYR A 236 3.04 -19.17 10.18
C TYR A 236 3.75 -19.56 8.88
N SER A 237 2.98 -19.71 7.81
CA SER A 237 3.53 -19.89 6.46
C SER A 237 3.99 -18.56 5.88
N ILE A 238 5.22 -18.53 5.36
CA ILE A 238 5.86 -17.35 4.80
C ILE A 238 5.98 -17.43 3.28
N ASP A 239 6.36 -18.60 2.76
CA ASP A 239 6.51 -18.91 1.33
C ASP A 239 6.39 -20.43 1.15
N SER A 240 6.17 -20.92 -0.06
CA SER A 240 6.15 -22.35 -0.41
C SER A 240 7.16 -22.70 -1.51
N SER A 241 7.70 -21.69 -2.19
CA SER A 241 8.45 -21.81 -3.45
C SER A 241 9.96 -21.72 -3.28
N SER A 242 10.45 -21.07 -2.23
CA SER A 242 11.87 -20.91 -1.95
C SER A 242 12.18 -20.97 -0.47
N ASP A 243 13.43 -21.32 -0.15
CA ASP A 243 13.95 -21.17 1.21
C ASP A 243 13.87 -19.72 1.67
N LEU A 244 13.61 -19.52 2.97
CA LEU A 244 13.32 -18.21 3.52
C LEU A 244 14.59 -17.43 3.77
N ARG A 245 14.66 -16.21 3.23
CA ARG A 245 15.72 -15.25 3.53
C ARG A 245 15.50 -14.52 4.85
N MET A 246 14.25 -14.37 5.30
CA MET A 246 13.87 -13.71 6.55
C MET A 246 12.60 -14.33 7.16
N PRO A 247 12.35 -14.23 8.48
CA PRO A 247 11.26 -14.94 9.14
C PRO A 247 9.86 -14.34 8.91
N TYR A 248 9.72 -13.29 8.10
CA TYR A 248 8.46 -12.61 7.83
C TYR A 248 8.47 -12.07 6.41
N ASN A 249 7.31 -11.60 5.91
CA ASN A 249 7.25 -10.88 4.65
C ASN A 249 7.33 -9.37 4.89
N ARG A 250 7.91 -8.66 3.92
CA ARG A 250 8.05 -7.20 3.92
C ARG A 250 7.42 -6.62 2.66
N ALA A 251 6.61 -5.58 2.84
CA ALA A 251 5.99 -4.84 1.76
C ALA A 251 6.28 -3.35 1.91
N ASP A 252 6.78 -2.76 0.82
CA ASP A 252 7.25 -1.39 0.78
C ASP A 252 6.32 -0.56 -0.11
N TYR A 253 5.89 0.58 0.40
CA TYR A 253 4.92 1.48 -0.20
C TYR A 253 5.56 2.82 -0.50
N TYR A 254 5.49 3.23 -1.75
CA TYR A 254 6.13 4.48 -2.20
C TYR A 254 5.53 5.00 -3.50
N VAL A 255 5.72 6.29 -3.75
CA VAL A 255 5.38 6.92 -5.02
C VAL A 255 6.62 6.99 -5.90
N LYS A 256 6.52 6.43 -7.11
CA LYS A 256 7.57 6.51 -8.13
C LYS A 256 6.97 6.95 -9.45
N LYS A 257 7.70 7.77 -10.19
CA LYS A 257 7.39 8.07 -11.58
C LYS A 257 8.20 7.12 -12.49
N PRO A 258 7.60 6.03 -13.00
CA PRO A 258 8.32 5.12 -13.88
C PRO A 258 8.57 5.78 -15.24
N ALA A 259 9.66 5.37 -15.92
CA ALA A 259 10.01 5.89 -17.25
C ALA A 259 8.95 5.57 -18.31
N THR A 260 8.21 4.47 -18.12
CA THR A 260 7.04 4.07 -18.91
C THR A 260 5.96 3.56 -17.95
N GLY A 261 4.69 3.63 -18.35
CA GLY A 261 3.57 3.09 -17.55
C GLY A 261 2.77 4.12 -16.75
N VAL A 262 3.17 5.39 -16.71
CA VAL A 262 2.26 6.47 -16.27
C VAL A 262 1.22 6.71 -17.38
N PRO A 263 -0.09 6.58 -17.11
CA PRO A 263 -1.11 6.84 -18.12
C PRO A 263 -1.01 8.27 -18.68
N PRO A 264 -1.20 8.49 -20.00
CA PRO A 264 -1.16 9.83 -20.60
C PRO A 264 -2.21 10.82 -20.06
N ARG A 265 -3.23 10.31 -19.33
CA ARG A 265 -4.22 11.14 -18.63
C ARG A 265 -3.64 11.84 -17.40
N CYS A 266 -2.56 11.31 -16.82
CA CYS A 266 -1.96 11.83 -15.62
C CYS A 266 -1.20 13.12 -15.90
N ASN A 267 -1.19 14.02 -14.92
CA ASN A 267 -0.34 15.19 -14.94
C ASN A 267 1.14 14.73 -15.02
N PRO A 268 1.99 15.33 -15.86
CA PRO A 268 3.37 14.91 -16.01
C PRO A 268 4.21 14.95 -14.71
N GLY A 269 3.83 15.75 -13.72
CA GLY A 269 4.48 15.80 -12.41
C GLY A 269 4.01 14.72 -11.43
N THR A 270 3.08 13.84 -11.82
CA THR A 270 2.60 12.74 -10.97
C THR A 270 3.29 11.42 -11.28
N GLY A 271 3.23 10.50 -10.32
CA GLY A 271 3.72 9.13 -10.43
C GLY A 271 2.63 8.10 -10.14
N VAL A 272 3.07 6.91 -9.75
CA VAL A 272 2.26 5.76 -9.39
C VAL A 272 2.63 5.35 -7.97
N LEU A 273 1.62 5.07 -7.14
CA LEU A 273 1.80 4.43 -5.84
C LEU A 273 2.04 2.94 -6.08
N PHE A 274 3.20 2.45 -5.67
CA PHE A 274 3.57 1.04 -5.75
C PHE A 274 3.52 0.39 -4.37
N LYS A 275 3.08 -0.86 -4.34
CA LYS A 275 3.41 -1.84 -3.31
C LYS A 275 4.50 -2.74 -3.88
N SER A 276 5.60 -2.90 -3.15
CA SER A 276 6.71 -3.76 -3.56
C SER A 276 6.98 -4.79 -2.48
N ARG A 277 6.75 -6.06 -2.79
CA ARG A 277 7.02 -7.16 -1.86
C ARG A 277 8.45 -7.62 -2.01
N VAL A 278 9.16 -7.80 -0.91
CA VAL A 278 10.49 -8.41 -0.96
C VAL A 278 10.36 -9.93 -1.13
N ALA A 279 10.96 -10.51 -2.16
CA ALA A 279 10.96 -11.95 -2.42
C ALA A 279 11.85 -12.70 -1.40
N GLN A 280 11.45 -13.91 -1.00
CA GLN A 280 12.18 -14.73 -0.02
C GLN A 280 13.36 -15.52 -0.60
N GLY A 281 13.42 -15.74 -1.92
CA GLY A 281 14.42 -16.59 -2.56
C GLY A 281 15.86 -16.07 -2.45
N ALA A 282 16.76 -16.89 -1.91
CA ALA A 282 18.14 -16.54 -1.51
C ALA A 282 19.18 -16.40 -2.65
N ALA A 283 18.80 -16.15 -3.90
CA ALA A 283 19.78 -16.02 -4.99
C ALA A 283 20.30 -14.58 -5.12
N SER A 284 21.51 -14.35 -4.59
CA SER A 284 22.34 -13.16 -4.76
C SER A 284 22.32 -12.62 -6.19
N GLY A 285 21.66 -11.47 -6.40
CA GLY A 285 21.74 -10.70 -7.64
C GLY A 285 20.45 -10.57 -8.44
N ASN A 286 19.32 -11.15 -8.02
CA ASN A 286 18.02 -10.81 -8.61
C ASN A 286 17.34 -9.78 -7.72
N THR A 287 17.12 -8.58 -8.28
CA THR A 287 16.46 -7.41 -7.68
C THR A 287 15.20 -7.85 -6.94
N GLY A 288 15.32 -7.99 -5.62
CA GLY A 288 14.48 -8.86 -4.78
C GLY A 288 13.07 -8.34 -4.51
N TYR A 289 12.47 -7.62 -5.45
CA TYR A 289 11.14 -7.01 -5.32
C TYR A 289 10.17 -7.46 -6.40
N GLU A 290 8.94 -7.71 -5.98
CA GLU A 290 7.78 -7.81 -6.85
C GLU A 290 6.91 -6.56 -6.71
N HIS A 291 6.79 -5.79 -7.79
CA HIS A 291 6.10 -4.50 -7.81
C HIS A 291 4.65 -4.63 -8.29
N TYR A 292 3.74 -4.00 -7.56
CA TYR A 292 2.32 -3.90 -7.87
C TYR A 292 1.92 -2.43 -7.89
N ALA A 293 1.45 -1.94 -9.03
CA ALA A 293 0.87 -0.61 -9.13
C ALA A 293 -0.50 -0.60 -8.44
N LEU A 294 -0.69 0.30 -7.47
CA LEU A 294 -1.94 0.42 -6.71
C LEU A 294 -2.80 1.59 -7.18
N LEU A 295 -2.18 2.74 -7.46
CA LEU A 295 -2.89 3.95 -7.84
C LEU A 295 -2.04 4.82 -8.78
N ASP A 296 -2.63 5.21 -9.90
CA ASP A 296 -2.03 6.13 -10.85
C ASP A 296 -2.25 7.61 -10.47
N CYS A 297 -1.50 8.49 -11.13
CA CYS A 297 -1.65 9.94 -11.04
C CYS A 297 -1.44 10.50 -9.62
N VAL A 298 -0.56 9.87 -8.83
CA VAL A 298 -0.27 10.25 -7.44
C VAL A 298 0.79 11.35 -7.40
N GLY A 299 0.48 12.46 -6.75
CA GLY A 299 1.38 13.61 -6.59
C GLY A 299 2.16 13.60 -5.27
N ASP A 300 1.63 12.99 -4.22
CA ASP A 300 2.26 12.97 -2.90
C ASP A 300 1.69 11.84 -2.02
N LEU A 301 2.50 11.33 -1.11
CA LEU A 301 2.14 10.33 -0.09
C LEU A 301 2.75 10.80 1.23
N GLN A 302 1.91 10.95 2.26
CA GLN A 302 2.32 11.35 3.60
C GLN A 302 1.74 10.37 4.62
N VAL A 303 2.53 9.94 5.60
CA VAL A 303 2.12 8.98 6.62
C VAL A 303 2.20 9.62 8.00
N VAL A 304 1.13 9.46 8.76
CA VAL A 304 0.97 10.03 10.10
C VAL A 304 0.66 8.93 11.09
N PHE A 305 1.36 8.96 12.22
CA PHE A 305 1.23 7.97 13.27
C PHE A 305 0.61 8.59 14.53
N GLU A 306 -0.40 7.93 15.06
CA GLU A 306 -0.97 8.24 16.37
C GLU A 306 -0.40 7.25 17.40
N LEU A 307 0.30 7.78 18.40
CA LEU A 307 0.93 7.01 19.47
C LEU A 307 0.24 7.26 20.82
N ASP A 308 0.11 6.20 21.62
CA ASP A 308 -0.15 6.29 23.04
C ASP A 308 1.14 6.42 23.83
N THR A 309 1.39 7.59 24.39
CA THR A 309 2.59 7.84 25.19
C THR A 309 2.35 7.72 26.69
N SER A 310 1.14 7.36 27.11
CA SER A 310 0.74 7.51 28.50
C SER A 310 1.00 6.30 29.39
N GLY A 311 1.32 5.14 28.83
CA GLY A 311 1.57 3.91 29.58
C GLY A 311 0.39 3.46 30.46
N ALA A 312 -0.75 4.13 30.38
CA ALA A 312 -1.94 3.88 31.18
C ALA A 312 -3.12 3.69 30.23
N SER A 313 -3.81 2.56 30.42
CA SER A 313 -4.96 2.11 29.64
C SER A 313 -5.89 3.28 29.25
N HIS A 314 -6.03 3.48 27.94
CA HIS A 314 -7.19 4.04 27.25
C HIS A 314 -7.58 5.52 27.47
N SER A 315 -6.85 6.32 28.25
CA SER A 315 -7.23 7.73 28.48
C SER A 315 -6.10 8.77 28.51
N GLY A 316 -4.87 8.40 28.14
CA GLY A 316 -3.75 9.33 28.25
C GLY A 316 -3.26 9.96 26.94
N ALA A 317 -2.22 10.79 27.09
CA ALA A 317 -1.70 11.69 26.07
C ALA A 317 -1.41 11.00 24.74
N ARG A 318 -2.15 11.41 23.72
CA ARG A 318 -1.96 11.03 22.32
C ARG A 318 -0.91 11.93 21.71
N SER A 319 0.07 11.32 21.05
CA SER A 319 1.08 12.03 20.27
C SER A 319 0.89 11.71 18.80
N ILE A 320 0.80 12.75 17.97
CA ILE A 320 0.74 12.60 16.52
C ILE A 320 2.14 12.91 15.97
N ARG A 321 2.71 11.96 15.24
CA ARG A 321 4.07 12.06 14.67
C ARG A 321 4.05 11.81 13.17
N ALA A 322 4.92 12.52 12.45
CA ALA A 322 5.20 12.27 11.03
C ALA A 322 6.16 11.08 10.81
N THR A 323 6.80 10.59 11.88
CA THR A 323 7.79 9.51 11.78
C THR A 323 7.88 8.69 13.07
N LEU A 324 8.13 7.38 12.91
CA LEU A 324 8.46 6.42 13.95
C LEU A 324 9.98 6.29 14.17
N ALA A 325 10.80 7.08 13.46
CA ALA A 325 12.24 7.07 13.62
C ALA A 325 12.66 7.23 15.10
N GLY A 326 13.58 6.37 15.53
CA GLY A 326 14.09 6.31 16.90
C GLY A 326 13.28 5.46 17.87
N LEU A 327 12.11 4.94 17.49
CA LEU A 327 11.36 3.99 18.31
C LEU A 327 11.84 2.55 18.08
N SER A 328 11.95 1.80 19.17
CA SER A 328 12.21 0.36 19.17
C SER A 328 10.97 -0.44 18.73
N ALA A 329 11.19 -1.70 18.34
CA ALA A 329 10.08 -2.61 18.02
C ALA A 329 9.10 -2.80 19.18
N GLN A 330 9.59 -2.76 20.44
CA GLN A 330 8.74 -2.83 21.61
C GLN A 330 7.86 -1.58 21.77
N GLU A 331 8.45 -0.39 21.67
CA GLU A 331 7.69 0.87 21.76
C GLU A 331 6.64 0.98 20.66
N ILE A 332 6.97 0.56 19.42
CA ILE A 332 5.98 0.55 18.32
C ILE A 332 4.82 -0.39 18.63
N ARG A 333 5.06 -1.58 19.20
CA ARG A 333 3.99 -2.50 19.60
C ARG A 333 3.10 -1.88 20.67
N GLU A 334 3.69 -1.35 21.73
CA GLU A 334 2.96 -0.86 22.89
C GLU A 334 2.25 0.49 22.64
N GLN A 335 2.80 1.34 21.77
CA GLN A 335 2.34 2.72 21.61
C GLN A 335 1.57 2.96 20.31
N LEU A 336 1.81 2.24 19.20
CA LEU A 336 1.18 2.55 17.92
C LEU A 336 -0.32 2.22 17.93
N ARG A 337 -1.17 3.25 17.87
CA ARG A 337 -2.63 3.12 17.84
C ARG A 337 -3.21 3.16 16.43
N THR A 338 -2.77 4.14 15.65
CA THR A 338 -3.35 4.40 14.34
C THR A 338 -2.25 4.79 13.36
N VAL A 339 -2.32 4.24 12.15
CA VAL A 339 -1.55 4.69 10.99
C VAL A 339 -2.54 5.36 10.05
N THR A 340 -2.33 6.62 9.75
CA THR A 340 -3.15 7.38 8.80
C THR A 340 -2.30 7.80 7.61
N VAL A 341 -2.73 7.41 6.42
CA VAL A 341 -2.01 7.69 5.19
C VAL A 341 -2.80 8.66 4.32
N TYR A 342 -2.14 9.73 3.91
CA TYR A 342 -2.69 10.78 3.05
C TYR A 342 -2.07 10.68 1.67
N ILE A 343 -2.90 10.60 0.64
CA ILE A 343 -2.45 10.44 -0.76
C ILE A 343 -3.05 11.56 -1.59
N LEU A 344 -2.19 12.41 -2.16
CA LEU A 344 -2.59 13.41 -3.14
C LEU A 344 -2.63 12.76 -4.52
N THR A 345 -3.77 12.85 -5.20
CA THR A 345 -3.95 12.38 -6.58
C THR A 345 -4.85 13.34 -7.35
N HIS A 346 -5.10 13.06 -8.63
CA HIS A 346 -6.13 13.76 -9.39
C HIS A 346 -7.01 12.79 -10.19
N GLU A 347 -8.24 13.22 -10.45
CA GLU A 347 -9.23 12.42 -11.16
C GLU A 347 -9.31 12.80 -12.65
N GLY A 348 -9.50 11.78 -13.48
CA GLY A 348 -9.71 11.96 -14.92
C GLY A 348 -8.49 12.50 -15.67
N LYS A 349 -8.75 13.11 -16.83
CA LYS A 349 -7.75 13.74 -17.71
C LYS A 349 -7.77 15.27 -17.53
N LYS A 350 -6.72 15.94 -18.00
CA LYS A 350 -6.68 17.41 -18.12
C LYS A 350 -7.99 17.94 -18.73
N ASP A 351 -8.60 18.91 -18.05
CA ASP A 351 -9.74 19.67 -18.54
C ASP A 351 -9.34 21.14 -18.70
N PRO A 352 -9.06 21.61 -19.94
CA PRO A 352 -8.65 22.99 -20.18
C PRO A 352 -9.69 24.04 -19.75
N SER A 353 -10.96 23.65 -19.60
CA SER A 353 -12.04 24.54 -19.16
C SER A 353 -12.20 24.58 -17.63
N PHE A 354 -11.59 23.62 -16.93
CA PHE A 354 -11.58 23.56 -15.47
C PHE A 354 -10.40 24.35 -14.91
N SER A 355 -10.62 25.04 -13.80
CA SER A 355 -9.58 25.70 -13.03
C SER A 355 -9.78 25.37 -11.55
N TYR A 356 -8.83 24.65 -10.98
CA TYR A 356 -8.83 24.27 -9.58
C TYR A 356 -8.90 25.53 -8.71
N PRO A 357 -9.85 25.59 -7.75
CA PRO A 357 -10.03 26.77 -6.91
C PRO A 357 -8.81 26.95 -6.00
N VAL A 358 -8.30 28.18 -5.93
CA VAL A 358 -7.22 28.57 -5.01
C VAL A 358 -7.76 29.69 -4.15
N ASN A 359 -8.09 29.35 -2.90
CA ASN A 359 -8.58 30.31 -1.93
C ASN A 359 -7.43 30.98 -1.17
N ASP A 360 -6.40 30.19 -0.82
CA ASP A 360 -5.17 30.65 -0.18
C ASP A 360 -3.95 30.11 -0.95
N PRO A 361 -3.11 30.98 -1.56
CA PRO A 361 -1.90 30.56 -2.25
C PRO A 361 -0.85 29.87 -1.36
N SER A 362 -0.92 30.05 -0.04
CA SER A 362 -0.03 29.41 0.93
C SER A 362 -0.53 28.05 1.42
N GLU A 363 -1.78 27.71 1.14
CA GLU A 363 -2.42 26.46 1.53
C GLU A 363 -3.40 26.03 0.43
N VAL A 364 -2.86 25.52 -0.68
CA VAL A 364 -3.68 25.08 -1.82
C VAL A 364 -4.24 23.68 -1.58
N VAL A 365 -3.37 22.76 -1.14
CA VAL A 365 -3.75 21.39 -0.80
C VAL A 365 -3.03 20.99 0.49
N VAL A 366 -3.78 20.41 1.43
CA VAL A 366 -3.26 19.90 2.69
C VAL A 366 -3.24 18.38 2.61
N VAL A 367 -2.05 17.78 2.66
CA VAL A 367 -1.80 16.33 2.65
C VAL A 367 -1.37 15.93 4.06
N SER A 368 -2.26 16.15 5.01
CA SER A 368 -2.07 15.87 6.43
C SER A 368 -3.40 15.97 7.18
N ASP A 369 -3.38 15.71 8.49
CA ASP A 369 -4.53 15.98 9.34
C ASP A 369 -4.81 17.50 9.38
N PRO A 370 -6.03 17.97 9.07
CA PRO A 370 -6.38 19.38 9.12
C PRO A 370 -6.12 20.06 10.47
N HIS A 371 -6.17 19.30 11.57
CA HIS A 371 -5.95 19.77 12.93
C HIS A 371 -4.48 19.70 13.36
N VAL A 372 -3.67 18.85 12.71
CA VAL A 372 -2.24 18.65 13.01
C VAL A 372 -1.41 18.71 11.74
N LYS A 373 -1.40 19.91 11.15
CA LYS A 373 -0.73 20.17 9.87
C LYS A 373 0.78 19.93 9.88
N SER A 374 1.40 19.96 11.06
CA SER A 374 2.84 19.73 11.26
C SER A 374 3.29 18.29 11.00
N ALA A 375 2.36 17.33 10.92
CA ALA A 375 2.67 15.93 10.75
C ALA A 375 2.68 15.46 9.28
N GLY A 376 2.36 16.34 8.31
CA GLY A 376 2.46 16.02 6.88
C GLY A 376 2.80 17.26 6.06
N ARG A 377 2.24 17.38 4.84
CA ARG A 377 2.65 18.42 3.89
C ARG A 377 1.53 19.40 3.52
N ILE A 378 1.89 20.68 3.41
CA ILE A 378 1.04 21.71 2.81
C ILE A 378 1.66 22.10 1.47
N TRP A 379 0.87 21.95 0.39
CA TRP A 379 1.25 22.38 -0.94
C TRP A 379 0.85 23.83 -1.16
N LYS A 380 1.85 24.69 -1.36
CA LYS A 380 1.64 26.08 -1.78
C LYS A 380 1.44 26.15 -3.29
N GLN A 381 0.87 27.24 -3.77
CA GLN A 381 0.67 27.45 -5.20
C GLN A 381 1.99 27.42 -5.98
N ALA A 382 3.07 27.96 -5.41
CA ALA A 382 4.40 27.90 -6.01
C ALA A 382 4.91 26.46 -6.10
N ASP A 383 4.72 25.66 -5.05
CA ASP A 383 5.14 24.25 -5.02
C ASP A 383 4.33 23.41 -6.03
N MET A 384 3.01 23.64 -6.10
CA MET A 384 2.14 22.99 -7.09
C MET A 384 2.55 23.35 -8.52
N LEU A 385 2.95 24.61 -8.76
CA LEU A 385 3.41 25.05 -10.07
C LEU A 385 4.76 24.43 -10.45
N ASN A 386 5.70 24.42 -9.50
CA ASN A 386 7.03 23.86 -9.72
C ASN A 386 6.96 22.35 -9.94
N ALA A 387 6.11 21.67 -9.18
CA ALA A 387 5.91 20.24 -9.33
C ALA A 387 5.06 19.93 -10.58
N PHE A 388 3.79 20.33 -10.59
CA PHE A 388 2.83 19.80 -11.56
C PHE A 388 2.72 20.63 -12.86
N GLY A 389 3.57 21.66 -13.02
CA GLY A 389 3.64 22.53 -14.18
C GLY A 389 2.50 23.56 -14.26
N ALA A 390 2.56 24.48 -15.23
CA ALA A 390 1.61 25.61 -15.34
C ALA A 390 0.13 25.18 -15.45
N ASP A 391 -0.11 24.00 -16.00
CA ASP A 391 -1.43 23.43 -16.24
C ASP A 391 -2.01 22.68 -15.04
N TRP A 392 -1.34 22.67 -13.87
CA TRP A 392 -1.78 21.88 -12.71
C TRP A 392 -3.22 22.18 -12.30
N ARG A 393 -3.70 23.41 -12.50
CA ARG A 393 -5.08 23.83 -12.18
C ARG A 393 -6.12 23.20 -13.11
N ASN A 394 -5.73 22.67 -14.26
CA ASN A 394 -6.66 21.98 -15.17
C ASN A 394 -6.91 20.52 -14.77
N TYR A 395 -6.42 20.09 -13.61
CA TYR A 395 -6.65 18.76 -13.04
C TYR A 395 -7.47 18.86 -11.76
N ARG A 396 -8.31 17.85 -11.51
CA ARG A 396 -9.17 17.77 -10.32
C ARG A 396 -8.42 17.04 -9.21
N TRP A 397 -7.67 17.78 -8.41
CA TRP A 397 -6.92 17.24 -7.29
C TRP A 397 -7.82 16.78 -6.15
N LYS A 398 -7.41 15.70 -5.48
CA LYS A 398 -8.11 15.07 -4.37
C LYS A 398 -7.11 14.45 -3.42
N VAL A 399 -7.43 14.48 -2.13
CA VAL A 399 -6.65 13.81 -1.08
C VAL A 399 -7.47 12.65 -0.55
N TYR A 400 -6.92 11.43 -0.64
CA TYR A 400 -7.46 10.27 0.06
C TYR A 400 -6.81 10.18 1.44
N ALA A 401 -7.61 9.91 2.46
CA ALA A 401 -7.14 9.65 3.82
C ALA A 401 -7.57 8.23 4.22
N VAL A 402 -6.61 7.36 4.46
CA VAL A 402 -6.83 5.97 4.90
C VAL A 402 -6.31 5.85 6.33
N SER A 403 -7.22 5.74 7.29
CA SER A 403 -6.88 5.60 8.72
C SER A 403 -7.17 4.18 9.19
N VAL A 404 -6.16 3.52 9.76
CA VAL A 404 -6.20 2.11 10.12
C VAL A 404 -5.53 1.88 11.47
N THR A 405 -6.15 1.04 12.28
CA THR A 405 -5.60 0.52 13.54
C THR A 405 -5.02 -0.87 13.30
N PRO A 406 -3.70 -1.08 13.46
CA PRO A 406 -3.09 -2.40 13.37
C PRO A 406 -3.65 -3.34 14.44
N ARG A 407 -4.16 -4.53 14.04
CA ARG A 407 -4.82 -5.45 14.99
C ARG A 407 -3.87 -6.27 15.84
N ASN A 408 -2.60 -6.37 15.44
CA ASN A 408 -1.62 -7.29 16.03
C ASN A 408 -0.55 -6.60 16.89
N LEU A 409 -0.69 -5.28 17.10
CA LEU A 409 0.25 -4.47 17.89
C LEU A 409 -0.34 -4.10 19.26
N LEU A 410 -1.62 -3.73 19.29
CA LEU A 410 -2.36 -3.47 20.52
C LEU A 410 -2.68 -4.79 21.25
N GLN A 411 -2.02 -5.04 22.37
CA GLN A 411 -2.47 -5.98 23.40
C GLN A 411 -2.47 -5.32 24.76
#